data_AF-A0A7V4UCB7-F1
#
_entry.id   AF-A0A7V4UCB7-F1
#
_cell.length_a   1.000
_cell.length_b   1.000
_cell.length_c   1.000
_cell.angle_alpha   90.00
_cell.angle_beta   90.00
_cell.angle_gamma   90.00
#
_symmetry.space_group_name_H-M   'P 1'
#
loop_
_entity.id
_entity.type
_entity.pdbx_description
1 polymer ?
#
loop_
_entity_poly.entity_id
_entity_poly.type
_entity_poly.pdbx_seq_one_letter_code
_entity_poly.pdbx_strand_id
1 'polypeptide(L)'
;MGLFDWLTNRAKPLSQMTRSELRRQELLLQKERDRLLTRVTDLAKRKQEIFERGSREKTPEVRKALASQFELHTTEQLLLSRQLNIRTKECLTVGRLRMLRESAERAAATGSRLGLIGEKDLLALEKLIENDAVTSEMYQQRLDDMLAVGGEPAQELTAAGRQVLDIWEKVDTGLIKNAEEAFDEADRRVRDLHKAAE
;
A
#
# COMPACT_ATOMS: atom_id res chain seq x y z
N MET A 1 6.60 2.93 12.34
CA MET A 1 6.97 1.71 13.06
C MET A 1 6.68 0.50 12.16
N GLY A 2 7.67 0.07 11.38
CA GLY A 2 7.60 -1.15 10.56
C GLY A 2 7.92 -2.41 11.38
N LEU A 3 7.63 -3.61 10.88
CA LEU A 3 8.03 -4.87 11.54
C LEU A 3 9.55 -4.99 11.68
N PHE A 4 10.33 -4.38 10.79
CA PHE A 4 11.79 -4.38 10.88
C PHE A 4 12.29 -3.63 12.12
N ASP A 5 11.74 -2.44 12.34
CA ASP A 5 11.93 -1.62 13.54
C ASP A 5 11.49 -2.38 14.81
N TRP A 6 10.44 -3.19 14.71
CA TRP A 6 9.97 -4.01 15.82
C TRP A 6 10.84 -5.26 16.07
N LEU A 7 11.40 -5.87 15.02
CA LEU A 7 12.30 -7.04 15.06
C LEU A 7 13.65 -6.67 15.68
N THR A 8 14.12 -5.44 15.45
CA THR A 8 15.45 -4.98 15.88
C THR A 8 15.41 -4.11 17.15
N ASN A 9 14.35 -3.30 17.38
CA ASN A 9 14.31 -2.33 18.48
C ASN A 9 13.39 -2.68 19.67
N ARG A 10 12.86 -3.90 19.77
CA ARG A 10 12.22 -4.39 21.02
C ARG A 10 13.03 -5.51 21.68
N ALA A 11 12.94 -5.56 23.01
CA ALA A 11 13.69 -6.49 23.86
C ALA A 11 13.43 -8.00 23.59
N LYS A 12 12.46 -8.37 22.75
CA LYS A 12 12.11 -9.77 22.48
C LYS A 12 11.70 -9.97 21.00
N PRO A 13 12.47 -10.72 20.19
CA PRO A 13 12.16 -10.98 18.78
C PRO A 13 10.95 -11.92 18.61
N LEU A 14 10.31 -11.89 17.43
CA LEU A 14 9.15 -12.74 17.08
C LEU A 14 9.43 -14.22 17.38
N SER A 15 10.64 -14.66 17.09
CA SER A 15 11.12 -16.01 17.33
C SER A 15 11.05 -16.44 18.78
N GLN A 16 11.14 -15.52 19.76
CA GLN A 16 11.12 -15.85 21.18
C GLN A 16 9.75 -15.70 21.83
N MET A 17 8.75 -15.22 21.08
CA MET A 17 7.41 -14.98 21.62
C MET A 17 6.62 -16.26 21.90
N THR A 18 5.81 -16.21 22.95
CA THR A 18 4.86 -17.27 23.31
C THR A 18 3.65 -17.26 22.38
N ARG A 19 2.86 -18.35 22.37
CA ARG A 19 1.63 -18.44 21.58
C ARG A 19 0.64 -17.30 21.86
N SER A 20 0.50 -16.89 23.12
CA SER A 20 -0.42 -15.82 23.53
C SER A 20 0.08 -14.44 23.10
N GLU A 21 1.39 -14.20 23.18
CA GLU A 21 2.03 -12.97 22.67
C GLU A 21 1.85 -12.84 21.15
N LEU A 22 2.10 -13.93 20.40
CA LEU A 22 1.89 -13.97 18.96
C LEU A 22 0.42 -13.75 18.58
N ARG A 23 -0.52 -14.32 19.34
CA ARG A 23 -1.97 -14.09 19.11
C ARG A 23 -2.36 -12.63 19.32
N ARG A 24 -1.84 -11.98 20.36
CA ARG A 24 -2.10 -10.55 20.60
C ARG A 24 -1.56 -9.70 19.45
N GLN A 25 -0.36 -10.03 18.96
CA GLN A 25 0.25 -9.31 17.84
C GLN A 25 -0.51 -9.51 16.53
N GLU A 26 -0.96 -10.73 16.24
CA GLU A 26 -1.81 -11.04 15.09
C GLU A 26 -3.08 -10.17 15.08
N LEU A 27 -3.75 -10.01 16.22
CA LEU A 27 -4.94 -9.17 16.34
C LEU A 27 -4.66 -7.68 16.09
N LEU A 28 -3.52 -7.17 16.56
CA LEU A 28 -3.11 -5.79 16.32
C LEU A 28 -2.82 -5.54 14.84
N LEU A 29 -2.02 -6.41 14.22
CA LEU A 29 -1.70 -6.34 12.79
C LEU A 29 -2.94 -6.48 11.92
N GLN A 30 -3.87 -7.37 12.30
CA GLN A 30 -5.13 -7.53 11.59
C GLN A 30 -5.98 -6.25 11.63
N LYS A 31 -6.08 -5.61 12.80
CA LYS A 31 -6.78 -4.33 12.95
C LYS A 31 -6.14 -3.22 12.10
N GLU A 32 -4.81 -3.15 12.05
CA GLU A 32 -4.10 -2.18 11.21
C GLU A 32 -4.30 -2.44 9.72
N ARG A 33 -4.20 -3.71 9.29
CA ARG A 33 -4.48 -4.14 7.92
C ARG A 33 -5.90 -3.76 7.50
N ASP A 34 -6.89 -4.05 8.34
CA ASP A 34 -8.30 -3.78 8.03
C ASP A 34 -8.56 -2.27 7.90
N ARG A 35 -7.93 -1.44 8.75
CA ARG A 35 -7.96 0.02 8.62
C ARG A 35 -7.34 0.51 7.32
N LEU A 36 -6.18 -0.05 6.93
CA LEU A 36 -5.54 0.30 5.66
C LEU A 36 -6.42 -0.09 4.47
N LEU A 37 -7.03 -1.27 4.50
CA LEU A 37 -7.95 -1.73 3.47
C LEU A 37 -9.14 -0.79 3.31
N THR A 38 -9.76 -0.35 4.41
CA THR A 38 -10.84 0.64 4.37
C THR A 38 -10.37 1.94 3.73
N ARG A 39 -9.21 2.48 4.13
CA ARG A 39 -8.68 3.73 3.56
C ARG A 39 -8.36 3.62 2.07
N VAL A 40 -7.77 2.51 1.62
CA VAL A 40 -7.51 2.25 0.18
C VAL A 40 -8.83 2.22 -0.60
N THR A 41 -9.87 1.60 -0.03
CA THR A 41 -11.19 1.50 -0.65
C THR A 41 -11.88 2.86 -0.73
N ASP A 42 -11.78 3.67 0.33
CA ASP A 42 -12.36 5.02 0.37
C ASP A 42 -11.65 5.96 -0.61
N LEU A 43 -10.32 5.86 -0.75
CA LEU A 43 -9.58 6.61 -1.77
C LEU A 43 -9.98 6.22 -3.19
N ALA A 44 -10.22 4.94 -3.45
CA ALA A 44 -10.69 4.50 -4.76
C ALA A 44 -12.03 5.14 -5.12
N LYS A 45 -12.99 5.18 -4.17
CA LYS A 45 -14.28 5.86 -4.35
C LYS A 45 -14.11 7.36 -4.60
N ARG A 46 -13.30 8.05 -3.80
CA ARG A 46 -13.03 9.49 -3.98
C ARG A 46 -12.41 9.80 -5.33
N LYS A 47 -11.48 8.96 -5.81
CA LYS A 47 -10.90 9.11 -7.16
C LYS A 47 -11.95 8.99 -8.25
N GLN A 48 -12.85 8.01 -8.11
CA GLN A 48 -13.95 7.83 -9.06
C GLN A 48 -14.86 9.06 -9.06
N GLU A 49 -15.22 9.60 -7.89
CA GLU A 49 -16.00 10.84 -7.77
C GLU A 49 -15.30 12.05 -8.42
N ILE A 50 -13.99 12.21 -8.20
CA ILE A 50 -13.20 13.28 -8.83
C ILE A 50 -13.17 13.13 -10.35
N PHE A 51 -13.00 11.91 -10.84
CA PHE A 51 -12.97 11.63 -12.27
C PHE A 51 -14.31 11.94 -12.93
N GLU A 52 -15.40 11.45 -12.35
CA GLU A 52 -16.76 11.73 -12.82
C GLU A 52 -17.05 13.23 -12.82
N ARG A 53 -16.69 13.94 -11.74
CA ARG A 53 -16.82 15.40 -11.65
C ARG A 53 -16.01 16.10 -12.74
N GLY A 54 -14.76 15.71 -12.95
CA GLY A 54 -13.87 16.32 -13.95
C GLY A 54 -14.35 16.10 -15.38
N SER A 55 -14.90 14.94 -15.68
CA SER A 55 -15.49 14.65 -17.01
C SER A 55 -16.71 15.53 -17.34
N ARG A 56 -17.46 15.96 -16.32
CA ARG A 56 -18.65 16.82 -16.48
C ARG A 56 -18.32 18.30 -16.41
N GLU A 57 -17.24 18.66 -15.73
CA GLU A 57 -16.76 20.03 -15.60
C GLU A 57 -16.42 20.61 -16.99
N LYS A 58 -16.70 21.89 -17.21
CA LYS A 58 -16.42 22.59 -18.47
C LYS A 58 -15.39 23.71 -18.31
N THR A 59 -15.14 24.13 -17.08
CA THR A 59 -14.16 25.15 -16.74
C THR A 59 -12.75 24.55 -16.75
N PRO A 60 -11.84 25.01 -17.64
CA PRO A 60 -10.50 24.44 -17.77
C PRO A 60 -9.69 24.47 -16.47
N GLU A 61 -9.76 25.56 -15.71
CA GLU A 61 -9.02 25.75 -14.46
C GLU A 61 -9.48 24.74 -13.40
N VAL A 62 -10.79 24.48 -13.33
CA VAL A 62 -11.37 23.50 -12.41
C VAL A 62 -10.99 22.09 -12.83
N ARG A 63 -10.99 21.77 -14.14
CA ARG A 63 -10.48 20.48 -14.64
C ARG A 63 -9.02 20.27 -14.25
N LYS A 64 -8.16 21.27 -14.46
CA LYS A 64 -6.74 21.19 -14.07
C LYS A 64 -6.59 20.86 -12.57
N ALA A 65 -7.35 21.56 -11.72
CA ALA A 65 -7.33 21.29 -10.29
C ALA A 65 -7.82 19.86 -9.94
N LEU A 66 -8.89 19.38 -10.58
CA LEU A 66 -9.40 18.02 -10.39
C LEU A 66 -8.42 16.95 -10.88
N ALA A 67 -7.71 17.20 -11.99
CA ALA A 67 -6.69 16.29 -12.51
C ALA A 67 -5.51 16.17 -11.52
N SER A 68 -5.04 17.28 -10.96
CA SER A 68 -4.02 17.27 -9.90
C SER A 68 -4.49 16.53 -8.64
N GLN A 69 -5.76 16.69 -8.24
CA GLN A 69 -6.32 15.94 -7.11
C GLN A 69 -6.41 14.43 -7.38
N PHE A 70 -6.78 14.05 -8.61
CA PHE A 70 -6.82 12.65 -9.03
C PHE A 70 -5.44 12.00 -8.96
N GLU A 71 -4.41 12.69 -9.44
CA GLU A 71 -3.02 12.27 -9.34
C GLU A 71 -2.56 12.12 -7.89
N LEU A 72 -2.84 13.10 -7.03
CA LEU A 72 -2.48 13.07 -5.62
C LEU A 72 -3.09 11.86 -4.91
N HIS A 73 -4.39 11.60 -5.11
CA HIS A 73 -5.02 10.42 -4.52
C HIS A 73 -4.56 9.11 -5.15
N THR A 74 -4.12 9.12 -6.41
CA THR A 74 -3.50 7.93 -7.02
C THR A 74 -2.19 7.62 -6.33
N THR A 75 -1.37 8.63 -6.10
CA THR A 75 -0.13 8.50 -5.33
C THR A 75 -0.45 7.94 -3.95
N GLU A 76 -1.33 8.59 -3.18
CA GLU A 76 -1.74 8.14 -1.83
C GLU A 76 -2.24 6.69 -1.80
N GLN A 77 -3.08 6.31 -2.78
CA GLN A 77 -3.61 4.96 -2.91
C GLN A 77 -2.51 3.92 -3.11
N LEU A 78 -1.50 4.22 -3.94
CA LEU A 78 -0.36 3.32 -4.15
C LEU A 78 0.42 3.07 -2.85
N LEU A 79 0.52 4.06 -1.97
CA LEU A 79 1.31 3.98 -0.73
C LEU A 79 0.60 3.14 0.30
N LEU A 80 -0.69 3.45 0.48
CA LEU A 80 -1.53 2.69 1.39
C LEU A 80 -1.64 1.24 0.90
N SER A 81 -1.64 1.00 -0.42
CA SER A 81 -1.59 -0.36 -0.99
C SER A 81 -0.27 -1.07 -0.68
N ARG A 82 0.89 -0.38 -0.74
CA ARG A 82 2.18 -0.95 -0.31
C ARG A 82 2.19 -1.28 1.18
N GLN A 83 1.75 -0.33 2.02
CA GLN A 83 1.63 -0.55 3.46
C GLN A 83 0.67 -1.69 3.79
N LEU A 84 -0.45 -1.80 3.06
CA LEU A 84 -1.40 -2.89 3.18
C LEU A 84 -0.76 -4.24 2.83
N ASN A 85 0.03 -4.30 1.77
CA ASN A 85 0.77 -5.52 1.39
C ASN A 85 1.77 -5.92 2.47
N ILE A 86 2.55 -4.97 2.99
CA ILE A 86 3.48 -5.20 4.10
C ILE A 86 2.71 -5.75 5.30
N ARG A 87 1.69 -5.04 5.79
CA ARG A 87 0.88 -5.46 6.94
C ARG A 87 0.21 -6.82 6.75
N THR A 88 -0.20 -7.13 5.52
CA THR A 88 -0.75 -8.45 5.16
C THR A 88 0.29 -9.56 5.30
N LYS A 89 1.51 -9.35 4.78
CA LYS A 89 2.63 -10.31 4.92
C LYS A 89 3.04 -10.50 6.38
N GLU A 90 3.11 -9.42 7.14
CA GLU A 90 3.41 -9.47 8.58
C GLU A 90 2.35 -10.28 9.33
N CYS A 91 1.06 -10.02 9.07
CA CYS A 91 -0.05 -10.76 9.65
C CYS A 91 0.04 -12.27 9.33
N LEU A 92 0.33 -12.63 8.08
CA LEU A 92 0.52 -14.03 7.66
C LEU A 92 1.71 -14.68 8.36
N THR A 93 2.82 -13.97 8.48
CA THR A 93 4.04 -14.48 9.13
C THR A 93 3.81 -14.74 10.61
N VAL A 94 3.21 -13.79 11.33
CA VAL A 94 2.86 -13.96 12.74
C VAL A 94 1.87 -15.11 12.94
N GLY A 95 0.85 -15.22 12.07
CA GLY A 95 -0.10 -16.33 12.09
C GLY A 95 0.59 -17.69 11.92
N ARG A 96 1.53 -17.81 10.97
CA ARG A 96 2.34 -19.03 10.77
C ARG A 96 3.20 -19.35 11.99
N LEU A 97 3.91 -18.37 12.54
CA LEU A 97 4.71 -18.56 13.75
C LEU A 97 3.87 -19.05 14.93
N ARG A 98 2.65 -18.51 15.09
CA ARG A 98 1.72 -18.96 16.14
C ARG A 98 1.32 -20.41 15.95
N MET A 99 0.93 -20.81 14.73
CA MET A 99 0.58 -22.19 14.42
C MET A 99 1.74 -23.14 14.69
N LEU A 100 2.95 -22.75 14.34
CA LEU A 100 4.13 -23.58 14.56
C LEU A 100 4.48 -23.69 16.05
N ARG A 101 4.34 -22.62 16.84
CA ARG A 101 4.47 -22.68 18.30
C ARG A 101 3.46 -23.63 18.92
N GLU A 102 2.22 -23.59 18.46
CA GLU A 102 1.16 -24.49 18.90
C GLU A 102 1.47 -25.96 18.56
N SER A 103 2.01 -26.21 17.36
CA SER A 103 2.47 -27.55 16.95
C SER A 103 3.66 -28.03 17.78
N ALA A 104 4.63 -27.17 18.08
CA ALA A 104 5.78 -27.51 18.92
C ALA A 104 5.38 -27.82 20.37
N GLU A 105 4.45 -27.05 20.94
CA GLU A 105 3.85 -27.34 22.27
C GLU A 105 3.16 -28.71 22.28
N ARG A 106 2.37 -29.04 21.24
CA ARG A 106 1.71 -30.35 21.09
C ARG A 106 2.70 -31.50 20.90
N ALA A 107 3.74 -31.28 20.10
CA ALA A 107 4.81 -32.24 19.84
C ALA A 107 5.59 -32.58 21.13
N ALA A 108 5.94 -31.57 21.92
CA ALA A 108 6.58 -31.75 23.22
C ALA A 108 5.69 -32.54 24.21
N ALA A 109 4.37 -32.31 24.18
CA ALA A 109 3.42 -33.05 25.02
C ALA A 109 3.20 -34.50 24.59
N THR A 110 3.40 -34.83 23.31
CA THR A 110 3.14 -36.16 22.72
C THR A 110 4.40 -36.97 22.42
N GLY A 111 5.60 -36.40 22.64
CA GLY A 111 6.89 -37.06 22.39
C GLY A 111 7.27 -37.20 20.90
N SER A 112 6.49 -36.62 19.99
CA SER A 112 6.73 -36.67 18.55
C SER A 112 7.65 -35.53 18.12
N ARG A 113 8.67 -35.80 17.28
CA ARG A 113 9.58 -34.77 16.72
C ARG A 113 9.01 -34.06 15.47
N LEU A 114 7.81 -34.42 15.02
CA LEU A 114 7.18 -33.81 13.86
C LEU A 114 6.72 -32.39 14.18
N GLY A 115 7.29 -31.37 13.52
CA GLY A 115 6.86 -29.96 13.64
C GLY A 115 7.82 -29.03 14.41
N LEU A 116 9.02 -29.48 14.76
CA LEU A 116 10.07 -28.61 15.31
C LEU A 116 10.68 -27.74 14.19
N ILE A 117 10.52 -26.42 14.32
CA ILE A 117 11.20 -25.42 13.49
C ILE A 117 12.72 -25.45 13.80
N GLY A 118 13.56 -25.43 12.77
CA GLY A 118 14.97 -25.06 12.91
C GLY A 118 15.19 -23.55 12.73
N GLU A 119 16.24 -22.98 13.34
CA GLU A 119 16.62 -21.56 13.18
C GLU A 119 16.71 -21.10 11.70
N LYS A 120 17.03 -22.02 10.80
CA LYS A 120 17.09 -21.78 9.36
C LYS A 120 15.76 -21.36 8.73
N ASP A 121 14.64 -21.93 9.19
CA ASP A 121 13.31 -21.59 8.66
C ASP A 121 12.82 -20.23 9.19
N LEU A 122 13.25 -19.85 10.40
CA LEU A 122 13.00 -18.53 10.99
C LEU A 122 13.75 -17.43 10.22
N LEU A 123 15.03 -17.65 9.94
CA LEU A 123 15.86 -16.73 9.15
C LEU A 123 15.32 -16.56 7.71
N ALA A 124 14.76 -17.62 7.12
CA ALA A 124 14.14 -17.53 5.80
C ALA A 124 12.87 -16.67 5.80
N LEU A 125 12.06 -16.72 6.88
CA LEU A 125 10.87 -15.88 7.04
C LEU A 125 11.24 -14.41 7.31
N GLU A 126 12.30 -14.15 8.07
CA GLU A 126 12.79 -12.79 8.36
C GLU A 126 13.32 -12.09 7.09
N LYS A 127 14.08 -12.80 6.24
CA LYS A 127 14.60 -12.23 4.98
C LYS A 127 13.51 -11.84 3.97
N LEU A 128 12.36 -12.51 3.99
CA LEU A 128 11.21 -12.16 3.15
C LEU A 128 10.55 -10.83 3.57
N ILE A 129 10.79 -10.39 4.81
CA ILE A 129 10.27 -9.13 5.37
C ILE A 129 11.26 -7.98 5.12
N GLU A 130 12.57 -8.23 5.23
CA GLU A 130 13.64 -7.23 5.06
C GLU A 130 13.65 -6.57 3.68
N ASN A 131 13.53 -7.35 2.61
CA ASN A 131 13.63 -6.84 1.24
C ASN A 131 12.52 -5.82 0.89
N ASP A 132 11.37 -5.87 1.57
CA ASP A 132 10.27 -4.94 1.32
C ASP A 132 10.40 -3.64 2.15
N ALA A 133 11.04 -3.67 3.32
CA ALA A 133 11.17 -2.50 4.20
C ALA A 133 12.03 -1.39 3.57
N VAL A 134 13.07 -1.76 2.81
CA VAL A 134 13.98 -0.84 2.09
C VAL A 134 13.23 0.02 1.07
N THR A 135 12.12 -0.47 0.50
CA THR A 135 11.30 0.31 -0.45
C THR A 135 10.48 1.42 0.22
N SER A 136 10.31 1.40 1.55
CA SER A 136 9.54 2.39 2.29
C SER A 136 10.32 3.66 2.67
N GLU A 137 11.65 3.59 2.81
CA GLU A 137 12.51 4.75 3.14
C GLU A 137 12.74 5.66 1.92
N MET A 138 13.04 5.08 0.75
CA MET A 138 13.08 5.82 -0.52
C MET A 138 11.77 6.55 -0.82
N TYR A 139 10.67 6.02 -0.29
CA TYR A 139 9.33 6.52 -0.51
C TYR A 139 8.97 7.72 0.40
N GLN A 140 9.45 7.75 1.65
CA GLN A 140 9.31 8.94 2.52
C GLN A 140 10.08 10.13 1.95
N GLN A 141 11.28 9.88 1.42
CA GLN A 141 12.09 10.90 0.77
C GLN A 141 11.38 11.54 -0.44
N ARG A 142 10.63 10.76 -1.23
CA ARG A 142 9.80 11.27 -2.34
C ARG A 142 8.60 12.08 -1.89
N LEU A 143 7.97 11.70 -0.77
CA LEU A 143 6.88 12.46 -0.16
C LEU A 143 7.36 13.84 0.28
N ASP A 144 8.56 13.92 0.84
CA ASP A 144 9.20 15.17 1.24
C ASP A 144 9.60 16.01 0.01
N ASP A 145 10.12 15.38 -1.06
CA ASP A 145 10.43 16.04 -2.33
C ASP A 145 9.17 16.64 -2.99
N MET A 146 8.04 15.92 -2.97
CA MET A 146 6.78 16.39 -3.55
C MET A 146 6.09 17.47 -2.69
N LEU A 147 6.23 17.40 -1.37
CA LEU A 147 5.72 18.45 -0.47
C LEU A 147 6.56 19.74 -0.56
N ALA A 148 7.86 19.64 -0.88
CA ALA A 148 8.71 20.78 -1.19
C ALA A 148 8.29 21.50 -2.49
N VAL A 149 7.68 20.77 -3.44
CA VAL A 149 7.13 21.31 -4.69
C VAL A 149 5.83 22.11 -4.46
N GLY A 150 5.12 21.89 -3.35
CA GLY A 150 3.86 22.61 -3.04
C GLY A 150 4.00 24.09 -2.62
N GLY A 151 5.22 24.65 -2.64
CA GLY A 151 5.54 25.98 -2.12
C GLY A 151 5.43 27.16 -3.10
N GLU A 152 5.25 26.95 -4.41
CA GLU A 152 5.22 28.04 -5.41
C GLU A 152 3.89 28.15 -6.17
N PRO A 153 3.31 29.37 -6.29
CA PRO A 153 2.03 29.57 -6.95
C PRO A 153 2.23 29.76 -8.46
N ALA A 154 2.14 28.66 -9.21
CA ALA A 154 1.69 28.51 -10.61
C ALA A 154 2.30 27.25 -11.23
N GLN A 155 1.86 26.06 -10.82
CA GLN A 155 2.43 24.83 -11.38
C GLN A 155 1.68 24.35 -12.62
N GLU A 156 2.44 24.23 -13.70
CA GLU A 156 2.10 23.37 -14.83
C GLU A 156 1.78 21.95 -14.32
N LEU A 157 0.77 21.31 -14.91
CA LEU A 157 0.46 19.92 -14.58
C LEU A 157 1.67 19.03 -14.85
N THR A 158 1.87 18.07 -13.96
CA THR A 158 2.81 16.96 -14.18
C THR A 158 2.39 16.16 -15.42
N ALA A 159 3.25 15.24 -15.87
CA ALA A 159 2.89 14.33 -16.95
C ALA A 159 1.66 13.47 -16.61
N ALA A 160 1.49 13.09 -15.34
CA ALA A 160 0.36 12.29 -14.87
C ALA A 160 -0.95 13.09 -14.88
N GLY A 161 -0.96 14.31 -14.36
CA GLY A 161 -2.13 15.18 -14.43
C GLY A 161 -2.56 15.50 -15.87
N ARG A 162 -1.61 15.62 -16.80
CA ARG A 162 -1.91 15.79 -18.24
C ARG A 162 -2.62 14.57 -18.85
N GLN A 163 -2.22 13.35 -18.49
CA GLN A 163 -2.91 12.14 -18.97
C GLN A 163 -4.39 12.08 -18.59
N VAL A 164 -4.74 12.58 -17.40
CA VAL A 164 -6.14 12.65 -16.95
C VAL A 164 -6.94 13.63 -17.81
N LEU A 165 -6.36 14.80 -18.14
CA LEU A 165 -6.99 15.77 -19.02
C LEU A 165 -7.19 15.23 -20.44
N ASP A 166 -6.18 14.57 -21.01
CA ASP A 166 -6.25 13.96 -22.35
C ASP A 166 -7.39 12.91 -22.42
N ILE A 167 -7.62 12.18 -21.34
CA ILE A 167 -8.70 11.18 -21.28
C ILE A 167 -10.07 11.86 -21.17
N TRP A 168 -10.21 12.92 -20.40
CA TRP A 168 -11.46 13.69 -20.41
C TRP A 168 -11.75 14.31 -21.78
N GLU A 169 -10.73 14.77 -22.50
CA GLU A 169 -10.92 15.25 -23.88
C GLU A 169 -11.38 14.13 -24.83
N LYS A 170 -10.83 12.91 -24.68
CA LYS A 170 -11.31 11.73 -25.42
C LYS A 170 -12.75 11.34 -25.07
N VAL A 171 -13.17 11.57 -23.83
CA VAL A 171 -14.58 11.38 -23.42
C VAL A 171 -15.46 12.48 -24.05
N ASP A 172 -15.05 13.75 -23.99
CA ASP A 172 -15.80 14.87 -24.57
C ASP A 172 -15.97 14.73 -26.10
N THR A 173 -14.94 14.23 -26.81
CA THR A 173 -14.97 13.99 -28.26
C THR A 173 -15.71 12.71 -28.66
N GLY A 174 -16.15 11.90 -27.68
CA GLY A 174 -16.85 10.64 -27.91
C GLY A 174 -15.94 9.49 -28.40
N LEU A 175 -14.61 9.67 -28.35
CA LEU A 175 -13.64 8.61 -28.62
C LEU A 175 -13.71 7.50 -27.57
N ILE A 176 -13.99 7.86 -26.32
CA ILE A 176 -14.32 6.91 -25.24
C ILE A 176 -15.76 7.15 -24.82
N LYS A 177 -16.62 6.15 -25.02
CA LYS A 177 -18.05 6.24 -24.73
C LYS A 177 -18.43 5.70 -23.35
N ASN A 178 -17.60 4.83 -22.79
CA ASN A 178 -17.83 4.23 -21.48
C ASN A 178 -17.03 4.99 -20.40
N ALA A 179 -17.74 5.52 -19.40
CA ALA A 179 -17.13 6.25 -18.29
C ALA A 179 -16.25 5.37 -17.39
N GLU A 180 -16.61 4.08 -17.22
CA GLU A 180 -15.79 3.13 -16.47
C GLU A 180 -14.47 2.84 -17.20
N GLU A 181 -14.54 2.61 -18.52
CA GLU A 181 -13.35 2.40 -19.35
C GLU A 181 -12.43 3.62 -19.36
N ALA A 182 -13.01 4.83 -19.38
CA ALA A 182 -12.25 6.07 -19.29
C ALA A 182 -11.53 6.20 -17.93
N PHE A 183 -12.21 5.87 -16.83
CA PHE A 183 -11.61 5.88 -15.50
C PHE A 183 -10.48 4.87 -15.39
N ASP A 184 -10.70 3.63 -15.83
CA ASP A 184 -9.71 2.55 -15.75
C ASP A 184 -8.46 2.87 -16.57
N GLU A 185 -8.63 3.45 -17.77
CA GLU A 185 -7.49 3.89 -18.58
C GLU A 185 -6.75 5.05 -17.92
N ALA A 186 -7.43 6.01 -17.29
CA ALA A 186 -6.79 7.10 -16.57
C ALA A 186 -6.00 6.61 -15.36
N ASP A 187 -6.60 5.73 -14.55
CA ASP A 187 -5.92 5.14 -13.40
C ASP A 187 -4.69 4.33 -13.84
N ARG A 188 -4.81 3.53 -14.91
CA ARG A 188 -3.70 2.75 -15.46
C ARG A 188 -2.55 3.66 -15.91
N ARG A 189 -2.83 4.70 -16.70
CA ARG A 189 -1.82 5.61 -17.25
C ARG A 189 -1.06 6.35 -16.17
N VAL A 190 -1.77 6.87 -15.16
CA VAL A 190 -1.14 7.54 -14.02
C VAL A 190 -0.26 6.57 -13.24
N ARG A 191 -0.74 5.35 -12.96
CA ARG A 191 0.04 4.33 -12.26
C ARG A 191 1.28 3.87 -13.02
N ASP A 192 1.19 3.71 -14.33
CA ASP A 192 2.32 3.26 -15.14
C ASP A 192 3.40 4.34 -15.25
N LEU A 193 3.02 5.62 -15.29
CA LEU A 193 3.97 6.73 -15.15
C LEU A 193 4.67 6.72 -13.79
N HIS A 194 3.95 6.40 -12.72
CA HIS A 194 4.58 6.24 -11.41
C HIS A 194 5.57 5.08 -11.40
N LYS A 195 5.24 3.91 -11.98
CA LYS A 195 6.17 2.76 -12.07
C LYS A 195 7.40 3.05 -12.92
N ALA A 196 7.26 3.79 -14.02
CA ALA A 196 8.37 4.12 -14.90
C ALA A 196 9.35 5.14 -14.29
N ALA A 197 8.94 5.82 -13.21
CA ALA A 197 9.76 6.76 -12.47
C ALA A 197 10.44 6.14 -11.22
N GLU A 198 10.25 4.83 -10.99
CA GLU A 198 10.94 4.00 -9.98
C GLU A 198 12.17 3.31 -10.58
#